data_AF-A0A3A5WWB5-F1
#
_entry.id   AF-A0A3A5WWB5-F1
#
_cell.length_a   1.000
_cell.length_b   1.000
_cell.length_c   1.000
_cell.angle_alpha   90.00
_cell.angle_beta   90.00
_cell.angle_gamma   90.00
#
_symmetry.space_group_name_H-M   'P 1'
#
loop_
_entity.id
_entity.type
_entity.pdbx_description
1 polymer ?
#
loop_
_entity_poly.entity_id
_entity_poly.type
_entity_poly.pdbx_seq_one_letter_code
_entity_poly.pdbx_strand_id
1 'polypeptide(L)'
;MEEVDGAGIGLSAIMKLTGSLPLVIGIMILISPRTVLAVGPHLTDYGIYIGSFVAALAIIFGLTHWLIAIYVKENLHIFGRFFVLGHSLIGLLEMYGWASGLIDFEPKYLFGTMFPFAAAFTLLMYSIKPENPMGDEISKTVQD
;
A
#
# COMPACT_ATOMS: atom_id res chain seq x y z
N MET A 1 -27.98 -12.95 -14.24
CA MET A 1 -28.03 -13.64 -12.94
C MET A 1 -27.00 -12.92 -12.11
N GLU A 2 -27.43 -12.07 -11.17
CA GLU A 2 -26.51 -11.40 -10.26
C GLU A 2 -25.89 -12.49 -9.40
N GLU A 3 -24.61 -12.80 -9.64
CA GLU A 3 -23.83 -13.57 -8.70
C GLU A 3 -23.82 -12.80 -7.39
N VAL A 4 -24.48 -13.39 -6.40
CA VAL A 4 -24.27 -13.08 -5.00
C VAL A 4 -22.86 -13.58 -4.67
N ASP A 5 -21.86 -12.84 -5.15
CA ASP A 5 -20.49 -12.96 -4.67
C ASP A 5 -20.57 -12.66 -3.18
N GLY A 6 -20.21 -13.66 -2.37
CA GLY A 6 -20.27 -13.58 -0.91
C GLY A 6 -19.64 -12.28 -0.44
N ALA A 7 -20.20 -11.70 0.63
CA ALA A 7 -19.82 -10.43 1.24
C ALA A 7 -18.38 -10.40 1.81
N GLY A 8 -17.39 -10.69 0.98
CA GLY A 8 -15.96 -10.62 1.24
C GLY A 8 -15.39 -9.42 0.52
N ILE A 9 -14.55 -8.65 1.22
CA ILE A 9 -13.82 -7.53 0.62
C ILE A 9 -12.82 -8.12 -0.40
N GLY A 10 -13.02 -7.92 -1.70
CA GLY A 10 -12.10 -8.42 -2.74
C GLY A 10 -10.72 -7.72 -2.71
N LEU A 11 -9.72 -8.33 -3.32
CA LEU A 11 -8.36 -7.80 -3.51
C LEU A 11 -8.39 -6.41 -4.17
N SER A 12 -9.30 -6.17 -5.13
CA SER A 12 -9.48 -4.83 -5.71
C SER A 12 -9.83 -3.76 -4.67
N ALA A 13 -10.70 -4.08 -3.71
CA ALA A 13 -11.05 -3.17 -2.63
C ALA A 13 -9.88 -2.99 -1.65
N ILE A 14 -9.18 -4.07 -1.30
CA ILE A 14 -7.98 -4.00 -0.46
C ILE A 14 -6.91 -3.12 -1.10
N MET A 15 -6.63 -3.28 -2.39
CA MET A 15 -5.63 -2.48 -3.09
C MET A 15 -6.00 -0.98 -3.12
N LYS A 16 -7.29 -0.64 -3.31
CA LYS A 16 -7.74 0.76 -3.20
C LYS A 16 -7.54 1.30 -1.79
N LEU A 17 -7.84 0.50 -0.76
CA LEU A 17 -7.67 0.89 0.63
C LEU A 17 -6.19 1.10 0.97
N THR A 18 -5.32 0.15 0.68
CA THR A 18 -3.87 0.26 0.94
C THR A 18 -3.20 1.34 0.09
N GLY A 19 -3.73 1.64 -1.10
CA GLY A 19 -3.27 2.74 -1.95
C GLY A 19 -3.72 4.12 -1.48
N SER A 20 -4.84 4.21 -0.75
CA SER A 20 -5.38 5.50 -0.30
C SER A 20 -4.51 6.15 0.77
N LEU A 21 -3.91 5.35 1.67
CA LEU A 21 -3.14 5.93 2.76
C LEU A 21 -1.83 6.61 2.29
N PRO A 22 -0.97 6.00 1.45
CA PRO A 22 0.18 6.69 0.86
C PRO A 22 -0.20 7.95 0.10
N LEU A 23 -1.35 7.93 -0.59
CA LEU A 23 -1.88 9.08 -1.32
C LEU A 23 -2.22 10.24 -0.37
N VAL A 24 -2.99 9.96 0.69
CA VAL A 24 -3.35 10.97 1.70
C VAL A 24 -2.11 11.47 2.44
N ILE A 25 -1.21 10.58 2.85
CA ILE A 25 0.05 10.96 3.52
C ILE A 25 0.89 11.86 2.62
N GLY A 26 1.06 11.51 1.34
CA GLY A 26 1.81 12.33 0.40
C GLY A 26 1.20 13.71 0.22
N ILE A 27 -0.13 13.81 0.07
CA ILE A 27 -0.82 15.12 0.02
C ILE A 27 -0.59 15.92 1.30
N MET A 28 -0.71 15.28 2.47
CA MET A 28 -0.49 15.96 3.75
C MET A 28 0.96 16.44 3.91
N ILE A 29 1.96 15.70 3.44
CA ILE A 29 3.36 16.14 3.46
C ILE A 29 3.56 17.36 2.55
N LEU A 30 2.91 17.43 1.38
CA LEU A 30 3.01 18.61 0.51
C LEU A 30 2.38 19.85 1.13
N ILE A 31 1.26 19.69 1.87
CA ILE A 31 0.54 20.81 2.49
C ILE A 31 1.21 21.25 3.80
N SER A 32 1.64 20.29 4.63
CA SER A 32 2.13 20.55 5.99
C SER A 32 3.29 19.62 6.37
N PRO A 33 4.46 19.74 5.71
CA PRO A 33 5.57 18.80 5.89
C PRO A 33 6.09 18.78 7.33
N ARG A 34 6.16 19.94 8.00
CA ARG A 34 6.65 20.09 9.38
C ARG A 34 5.73 19.48 10.45
N THR A 35 4.49 19.15 10.08
CA THR A 35 3.54 18.51 11.01
C THR A 35 3.54 17.00 10.83
N VAL A 36 3.71 16.54 9.59
CA VAL A 36 3.51 15.15 9.19
C VAL A 36 4.80 14.33 9.28
N LEU A 37 5.93 14.91 8.92
CA LEU A 37 7.23 14.23 8.96
C LEU A 37 7.77 14.16 10.39
N ALA A 38 8.43 13.05 10.73
CA ALA A 38 8.83 12.71 12.10
C ALA A 38 9.77 13.73 12.77
N VAL A 39 10.58 14.43 11.98
CA VAL A 39 11.51 15.49 12.43
C VAL A 39 10.85 16.85 12.67
N GLY A 40 9.54 16.97 12.34
CA GLY A 40 8.66 17.99 12.87
C GLY A 40 9.13 19.45 12.73
N PRO A 41 9.15 20.24 13.82
CA PRO A 41 9.62 21.63 13.80
C PRO A 41 11.11 21.79 13.46
N HIS A 42 11.91 20.72 13.59
CA HIS A 42 13.35 20.72 13.36
C HIS A 42 13.74 20.40 11.91
N LEU A 43 12.76 20.27 11.02
CA LEU A 43 12.97 20.09 9.59
C LEU A 43 13.70 21.28 8.97
N THR A 44 14.91 21.01 8.48
CA THR A 44 15.67 21.94 7.64
C THR A 44 14.96 22.13 6.30
N ASP A 45 15.26 23.24 5.60
CA ASP A 45 14.71 23.48 4.26
C ASP A 45 15.10 22.38 3.27
N TYR A 46 16.32 21.82 3.43
CA TYR A 46 16.74 20.65 2.66
C TYR A 46 15.89 19.40 2.98
N GLY A 47 15.57 19.16 4.26
CA GLY A 47 14.69 18.08 4.66
C GLY A 47 13.27 18.24 4.11
N ILE A 48 12.75 19.47 4.03
CA ILE A 48 11.46 19.77 3.40
C ILE A 48 11.52 19.48 1.89
N TYR A 49 12.60 19.89 1.23
CA TYR A 49 12.82 19.60 -0.19
C TYR A 49 12.84 18.09 -0.48
N ILE A 50 13.62 17.31 0.27
CA ILE A 50 13.61 15.84 0.15
C ILE A 50 12.24 15.25 0.48
N GLY A 51 11.57 15.76 1.52
CA GLY A 51 10.21 15.37 1.90
C GLY A 51 9.20 15.54 0.76
N SER A 52 9.35 16.57 -0.08
CA SER A 52 8.48 16.78 -1.24
C SER A 52 8.62 15.68 -2.31
N PHE A 53 9.82 15.13 -2.52
CA PHE A 53 10.01 13.98 -3.41
C PHE A 53 9.38 12.72 -2.84
N VAL A 54 9.58 12.48 -1.54
CA VAL A 54 8.94 11.36 -0.82
C VAL A 54 7.42 11.45 -0.94
N ALA A 55 6.87 12.65 -0.79
CA ALA A 55 5.44 12.91 -0.95
C ALA A 55 4.94 12.60 -2.37
N ALA A 56 5.65 13.07 -3.39
CA ALA A 56 5.31 12.78 -4.79
C ALA A 56 5.35 11.28 -5.09
N LEU A 57 6.38 10.58 -4.60
CA LEU A 57 6.50 9.12 -4.74
C LEU A 57 5.35 8.39 -4.02
N ALA A 58 4.97 8.82 -2.82
CA ALA A 58 3.86 8.23 -2.08
C ALA A 58 2.51 8.41 -2.81
N ILE A 59 2.28 9.59 -3.41
CA ILE A 59 1.10 9.86 -4.24
C ILE A 59 1.09 8.95 -5.47
N ILE A 60 2.20 8.86 -6.21
CA ILE A 60 2.31 8.01 -7.41
C ILE A 60 2.08 6.53 -7.03
N PHE A 61 2.68 6.09 -5.93
CA PHE A 61 2.53 4.71 -5.44
C PHE A 61 1.06 4.41 -5.08
N GLY A 62 0.38 5.33 -4.40
CA GLY A 62 -1.04 5.22 -4.06
C GLY A 62 -1.96 5.25 -5.28
N LEU A 63 -1.70 6.14 -6.24
CA LEU A 63 -2.45 6.20 -7.51
C LEU A 63 -2.27 4.94 -8.33
N THR A 64 -1.08 4.35 -8.34
CA THR A 64 -0.81 3.11 -9.07
C THR A 64 -1.60 1.94 -8.50
N HIS A 65 -1.76 1.85 -7.17
CA HIS A 65 -2.68 0.88 -6.57
C HIS A 65 -4.10 1.03 -7.10
N TRP A 66 -4.61 2.26 -7.14
CA TRP A 66 -5.96 2.57 -7.63
C TRP A 66 -6.13 2.23 -9.12
N LEU A 67 -5.20 2.67 -9.95
CA LEU A 67 -5.23 2.41 -11.40
C LEU A 67 -5.24 0.91 -11.67
N ILE A 68 -4.35 0.16 -11.04
CA ILE A 68 -4.28 -1.29 -11.24
C ILE A 68 -5.55 -1.98 -10.72
N ALA A 69 -6.05 -1.59 -9.55
CA ALA A 69 -7.29 -2.15 -9.00
C ALA A 69 -8.53 -1.89 -9.87
N ILE A 70 -8.54 -0.80 -10.64
CA ILE A 70 -9.62 -0.45 -11.57
C ILE A 70 -9.47 -1.23 -12.89
N TYR A 71 -8.27 -1.17 -13.49
CA TYR A 71 -8.06 -1.56 -14.89
C TYR A 71 -7.51 -2.98 -15.09
N VAL A 72 -6.95 -3.63 -14.06
CA VAL A 72 -6.44 -5.00 -14.15
C VAL A 72 -7.40 -5.95 -13.44
N LYS A 73 -7.93 -6.94 -14.16
CA LYS A 73 -8.88 -7.93 -13.60
C LYS A 73 -8.27 -9.33 -13.51
N GLU A 74 -7.72 -9.84 -14.61
CA GLU A 74 -7.30 -11.24 -14.71
C GLU A 74 -6.05 -11.58 -13.89
N ASN A 75 -5.17 -10.61 -13.65
CA ASN A 75 -3.87 -10.81 -13.01
C ASN A 75 -3.68 -9.93 -11.76
N LEU A 76 -4.77 -9.51 -11.13
CA LEU A 76 -4.72 -8.55 -10.03
C LEU A 76 -3.86 -9.05 -8.86
N HIS A 77 -3.87 -10.36 -8.60
CA HIS A 77 -3.06 -11.02 -7.58
C HIS A 77 -1.54 -10.85 -7.79
N ILE A 78 -1.05 -10.79 -9.04
CA ILE A 78 0.38 -10.55 -9.32
C ILE A 78 0.78 -9.15 -8.86
N PHE A 79 -0.05 -8.16 -9.18
CA PHE A 79 0.17 -6.80 -8.73
C PHE A 79 -0.03 -6.64 -7.22
N GLY A 80 -0.98 -7.35 -6.63
CA GLY A 80 -1.11 -7.45 -5.18
C GLY A 80 0.22 -7.85 -4.52
N ARG A 81 0.86 -8.92 -5.01
CA ARG A 81 2.19 -9.36 -4.54
C ARG A 81 3.30 -8.36 -4.81
N PHE A 82 3.28 -7.68 -5.95
CA PHE A 82 4.23 -6.59 -6.22
C PHE A 82 4.09 -5.46 -5.20
N PHE A 83 2.86 -5.10 -4.83
CA PHE A 83 2.62 -4.09 -3.79
C PHE A 83 2.98 -4.57 -2.38
N VAL A 84 2.88 -5.87 -2.09
CA VAL A 84 3.43 -6.46 -0.85
C VAL A 84 4.92 -6.13 -0.73
N LEU A 85 5.69 -6.31 -1.81
CA LEU A 85 7.13 -5.99 -1.82
C LEU A 85 7.37 -4.49 -1.56
N GLY A 86 6.60 -3.62 -2.22
CA GLY A 86 6.69 -2.17 -2.02
C GLY A 86 6.43 -1.76 -0.56
N HIS A 87 5.32 -2.22 0.03
CA HIS A 87 4.98 -1.93 1.43
C HIS A 87 5.96 -2.56 2.42
N SER A 88 6.45 -3.78 2.14
CA SER A 88 7.49 -4.42 2.96
C SER A 88 8.79 -3.62 2.94
N LEU A 89 9.20 -3.12 1.78
CA LEU A 89 10.40 -2.29 1.64
C LEU A 89 10.26 -0.98 2.42
N ILE A 90 9.10 -0.34 2.39
CA ILE A 90 8.82 0.86 3.18
C ILE A 90 8.98 0.56 4.68
N GLY A 91 8.36 -0.52 5.17
CA GLY A 91 8.48 -0.93 6.57
C GLY A 91 9.93 -1.26 6.97
N LEU A 92 10.69 -1.93 6.09
CA LEU A 92 12.10 -2.23 6.34
C LEU A 92 12.98 -0.97 6.37
N LEU A 93 12.73 0.00 5.49
CA LEU A 93 13.45 1.28 5.48
C LEU A 93 13.18 2.08 6.76
N GLU A 94 11.95 2.02 7.27
CA GLU A 94 11.59 2.67 8.52
C GLU A 94 12.26 2.01 9.72
N MET A 95 12.24 0.66 9.78
CA MET A 95 12.97 -0.10 10.81
C MET A 95 14.48 0.17 10.76
N TYR A 96 15.06 0.28 9.56
CA TYR A 96 16.45 0.67 9.39
C TYR A 96 16.70 2.09 9.91
N GLY A 97 15.81 3.04 9.62
CA GLY A 97 15.89 4.42 10.12
C GLY A 97 15.91 4.49 11.64
N TRP A 98 15.10 3.68 12.31
CA TRP A 98 15.12 3.55 13.78
C TRP A 98 16.38 2.88 14.29
N ALA A 99 16.75 1.73 13.74
CA ALA A 99 17.91 0.96 14.19
C ALA A 99 19.24 1.70 14.01
N SER A 100 19.32 2.59 13.02
CA SER A 100 20.50 3.41 12.73
C SER A 100 20.50 4.79 13.43
N GLY A 101 19.43 5.14 14.15
CA GLY A 101 19.29 6.45 14.79
C GLY A 101 19.10 7.61 13.81
N LEU A 102 18.68 7.33 12.56
CA LEU A 102 18.36 8.35 11.57
C LEU A 102 16.97 8.97 11.79
N ILE A 103 16.08 8.23 12.45
CA ILE A 103 14.73 8.68 12.81
C ILE A 103 14.55 8.41 14.30
N ASP A 104 14.19 9.44 15.06
CA ASP A 104 13.84 9.29 16.47
C ASP A 104 12.54 8.50 16.60
N PHE A 105 12.55 7.49 17.47
CA PHE A 105 11.34 6.77 17.81
C PHE A 105 10.45 7.64 18.69
N GLU A 106 9.34 8.13 18.14
CA GLU A 106 8.28 8.73 18.93
C GLU A 106 7.01 7.86 18.89
N PRO A 107 6.41 7.52 20.05
CA PRO A 107 5.22 6.67 20.11
C PRO A 107 4.04 7.16 19.27
N LYS A 108 3.93 8.47 19.04
CA LYS A 108 2.87 9.07 18.22
C LYS A 108 2.95 8.65 16.74
N TYR A 109 4.10 8.20 16.27
CA TYR A 109 4.31 7.73 14.90
C TYR A 109 4.11 6.22 14.72
N LEU A 110 3.89 5.47 15.81
CA LEU A 110 3.76 4.01 15.78
C LEU A 110 2.68 3.50 14.82
N PHE A 111 1.56 4.22 14.71
CA PHE A 111 0.50 3.86 13.76
C PHE A 111 0.96 3.98 12.30
N GLY A 112 1.71 5.05 11.99
CA GLY A 112 2.31 5.25 10.67
C GLY A 112 3.32 4.13 10.35
N THR A 113 4.10 3.73 11.34
CA THR A 113 5.11 2.67 11.19
C THR A 113 4.55 1.27 11.04
N MET A 114 3.41 1.00 11.67
CA MET A 114 2.74 -0.30 11.56
C MET A 114 1.99 -0.46 10.25
N PHE A 115 1.60 0.64 9.60
CA PHE A 115 0.80 0.59 8.38
C PHE A 115 1.45 -0.20 7.24
N PRO A 116 2.72 0.05 6.83
CA PRO A 116 3.34 -0.69 5.73
C PRO A 116 3.33 -2.20 5.97
N PHE A 117 3.58 -2.64 7.20
CA PHE A 117 3.50 -4.06 7.56
C PHE A 117 2.08 -4.60 7.49
N ALA A 118 1.10 -3.87 8.02
CA ALA A 118 -0.30 -4.28 7.98
C ALA A 118 -0.84 -4.32 6.53
N ALA A 119 -0.48 -3.34 5.70
CA ALA A 119 -0.83 -3.28 4.29
C ALA A 119 -0.18 -4.43 3.51
N ALA A 120 1.11 -4.69 3.71
CA ALA A 120 1.81 -5.82 3.11
C ALA A 120 1.19 -7.17 3.50
N PHE A 121 0.91 -7.37 4.79
CA PHE A 121 0.27 -8.59 5.28
C PHE A 121 -1.13 -8.79 4.67
N THR A 122 -1.96 -7.74 4.69
CA THR A 122 -3.32 -7.80 4.14
C THR A 122 -3.28 -8.07 2.63
N LEU A 123 -2.46 -7.35 1.87
CA LEU A 123 -2.29 -7.59 0.43
C LEU A 123 -1.80 -9.00 0.15
N LEU A 124 -0.89 -9.54 0.96
CA LEU A 124 -0.41 -10.91 0.79
C LEU A 124 -1.57 -11.90 0.95
N MET A 125 -2.33 -11.80 2.05
CA MET A 125 -3.46 -12.71 2.31
C MET A 125 -4.48 -12.72 1.17
N TYR A 126 -4.79 -11.54 0.61
CA TYR A 126 -5.77 -11.40 -0.48
C TYR A 126 -5.19 -11.65 -1.88
N SER A 127 -3.87 -11.82 -2.03
CA SER A 127 -3.20 -12.06 -3.33
C SER A 127 -2.60 -13.46 -3.49
N ILE A 128 -2.86 -14.37 -2.54
CA ILE A 128 -2.41 -15.76 -2.64
C ILE A 128 -3.11 -16.47 -3.81
N LYS A 129 -4.41 -16.24 -4.01
CA LYS A 129 -5.20 -16.88 -5.08
C LYS A 129 -5.70 -15.85 -6.10
N PRO A 130 -5.87 -16.25 -7.38
CA PRO A 130 -6.57 -15.42 -8.36
C PRO A 130 -8.02 -15.19 -7.93
N GLU A 131 -8.56 -13.98 -8.15
CA GLU A 131 -9.98 -13.69 -7.92
C GLU A 131 -10.90 -14.35 -8.97
N ASN A 132 -10.36 -14.77 -10.12
CA ASN A 132 -11.16 -15.30 -11.22
C ASN A 132 -10.68 -16.71 -11.58
N PRO A 133 -11.43 -17.77 -11.23
CA PRO A 133 -11.07 -19.13 -11.55
C PRO A 133 -11.63 -19.49 -12.92
N MET A 134 -11.17 -18.84 -13.99
CA MET A 134 -11.51 -19.28 -15.35
C MET A 134 -11.02 -20.73 -15.61
N GLY A 135 -10.17 -21.27 -14.72
CA GLY A 135 -9.78 -22.68 -14.67
C GLY A 135 -10.74 -23.64 -13.95
N ASP A 136 -11.68 -23.17 -13.12
CA ASP A 136 -12.63 -24.06 -12.43
C ASP A 136 -13.86 -24.40 -13.30
N GLU A 137 -14.23 -23.54 -14.26
CA GLU A 137 -15.33 -23.84 -15.20
C GLU A 137 -14.92 -24.85 -16.29
N ILE A 138 -13.67 -24.81 -16.76
CA ILE A 138 -13.15 -25.78 -17.75
C ILE A 138 -12.97 -27.17 -17.12
N SER A 139 -12.61 -27.23 -15.83
CA SER A 139 -12.52 -28.49 -15.08
C SER A 139 -13.87 -29.21 -14.99
N LYS A 140 -14.96 -28.46 -14.81
CA LYS A 140 -16.32 -29.01 -14.69
C LYS A 140 -16.92 -29.43 -16.04
N THR A 141 -16.55 -28.79 -17.14
CA THR A 141 -17.07 -29.13 -18.49
C THR A 141 -16.37 -30.32 -19.14
N VAL A 142 -15.23 -30.77 -18.61
CA VAL A 142 -14.49 -31.95 -19.13
C VAL A 142 -14.83 -33.23 -18.33
N GLN A 143 -15.59 -33.12 -17.24
CA GLN A 143 -16.03 -34.25 -16.42
C GLN A 143 -17.47 -34.71 -16.68
N ASP A 144 -18.18 -34.05 -17.62
CA ASP A 144 -19.48 -34.47 -18.16
C ASP A 144 -19.34 -34.95 -19.61
#